data_AF-A0A2E7LMT9-F1
#
_entry.id   AF-A0A2E7LMT9-F1
#
_cell.length_a   1.000
_cell.length_b   1.000
_cell.length_c   1.000
_cell.angle_alpha   90.00
_cell.angle_beta   90.00
_cell.angle_gamma   90.00
#
_symmetry.space_group_name_H-M   'P 1'
#
loop_
_entity.id
_entity.type
_entity.pdbx_description
1 polymer ?
#
loop_
_entity_poly.entity_id
_entity_poly.type
_entity_poly.pdbx_seq_one_letter_code
_entity_poly.pdbx_strand_id
1 'polypeptide(L)'
;MSDIDFDALKAPFGPDDVKWRVGATNGDKTKGLALAYLDARAVMDRLDSVVGEANWQATYSHALSKTVCELSLRVGDEWVTKSNGAGDSDIEGEKGALSDAFKRAAVLWGIGRYLYNLDSPWVALVKGRTIKKD
;
A
#
# COMPACT_ATOMS: atom_id res chain seq x y z
N MET A 1 -17.11 14.75 -17.72
CA MET A 1 -16.22 13.89 -16.91
C MET A 1 -17.08 13.24 -15.85
N SER A 2 -16.98 11.94 -15.65
CA SER A 2 -17.69 11.27 -14.55
C SER A 2 -17.01 11.63 -13.24
N ASP A 3 -17.80 12.00 -12.22
CA ASP A 3 -17.28 12.20 -10.88
C ASP A 3 -16.66 10.91 -10.33
N ILE A 4 -15.58 11.02 -9.58
CA ILE A 4 -14.93 9.87 -8.94
C ILE A 4 -15.91 9.25 -7.94
N ASP A 5 -16.23 7.97 -8.12
CA ASP A 5 -16.90 7.19 -7.09
C ASP A 5 -15.92 6.88 -5.95
N PHE A 6 -15.88 7.76 -4.96
CA PHE A 6 -15.01 7.59 -3.80
C PHE A 6 -15.32 6.33 -3.00
N ASP A 7 -16.57 5.86 -3.00
CA ASP A 7 -16.94 4.65 -2.26
C ASP A 7 -16.41 3.39 -2.96
N ALA A 8 -16.47 3.35 -4.30
CA ALA A 8 -15.76 2.34 -5.09
C ALA A 8 -14.23 2.42 -4.90
N LEU A 9 -13.67 3.63 -4.78
CA LEU A 9 -12.23 3.81 -4.52
C LEU A 9 -11.82 3.21 -3.17
N LYS A 10 -12.68 3.35 -2.16
CA LYS A 10 -12.49 2.87 -0.78
C LYS A 10 -12.91 1.40 -0.57
N ALA A 11 -13.63 0.81 -1.52
CA ALA A 11 -14.21 -0.52 -1.36
C ALA A 11 -13.14 -1.58 -1.03
N PRO A 12 -13.47 -2.60 -0.21
CA PRO A 12 -12.55 -3.69 0.07
C PRO A 12 -11.98 -4.34 -1.19
N PHE A 13 -10.78 -4.89 -1.08
CA PHE A 13 -10.17 -5.67 -2.16
C PHE A 13 -10.61 -7.12 -2.06
N GLY A 14 -10.59 -7.84 -3.20
CA GLY A 14 -10.82 -9.28 -3.18
C GLY A 14 -9.77 -9.98 -2.30
N PRO A 15 -10.11 -11.11 -1.66
CA PRO A 15 -9.16 -11.84 -0.81
C PRO A 15 -7.84 -12.20 -1.51
N ASP A 16 -7.88 -12.44 -2.82
CA ASP A 16 -6.70 -12.79 -3.62
C ASP A 16 -5.72 -11.62 -3.83
N ASP A 17 -6.21 -10.38 -3.74
CA ASP A 17 -5.37 -9.18 -3.81
C ASP A 17 -4.72 -8.84 -2.46
N VAL A 18 -5.27 -9.37 -1.36
CA VAL A 18 -4.74 -9.18 -0.01
C VAL A 18 -3.59 -10.15 0.23
N LYS A 19 -2.39 -9.59 0.32
CA LYS A 19 -1.15 -10.33 0.60
C LYS A 19 -0.79 -10.21 2.08
N TRP A 20 0.06 -11.12 2.54
CA TRP A 20 0.51 -11.18 3.92
C TRP A 20 2.03 -11.19 3.99
N ARG A 21 2.59 -10.34 4.86
CA ARG A 21 4.03 -10.31 5.13
C ARG A 21 4.30 -10.45 6.62
N VAL A 22 5.52 -10.89 6.93
CA VAL A 22 6.00 -10.93 8.31
C VAL A 22 6.33 -9.51 8.76
N GLY A 23 5.71 -9.07 9.86
CA GLY A 23 6.01 -7.84 10.58
C GLY A 23 7.06 -8.07 11.67
N ALA A 24 6.82 -7.49 12.85
CA ALA A 24 7.69 -7.71 14.01
C ALA A 24 7.77 -9.20 14.37
N THR A 25 8.97 -9.67 14.70
CA THR A 25 9.24 -11.05 15.15
C THR A 25 9.52 -11.09 16.64
N ASN A 26 9.25 -12.25 17.27
CA ASN A 26 9.74 -12.50 18.62
C ASN A 26 11.27 -12.71 18.63
N GLY A 27 11.87 -12.72 19.83
CA GLY A 27 13.34 -12.73 19.98
C GLY A 27 14.03 -13.94 19.36
N ASP A 28 13.41 -15.12 19.42
CA ASP A 28 13.94 -16.36 18.83
C ASP A 28 13.54 -16.55 17.34
N LYS A 29 12.79 -15.60 16.77
CA LYS A 29 12.28 -15.61 15.39
C LYS A 29 11.45 -16.84 15.03
N THR A 30 10.77 -17.45 16.00
CA THR A 30 9.84 -18.56 15.76
C THR A 30 8.44 -18.10 15.40
N LYS A 31 8.08 -16.85 15.75
CA LYS A 31 6.79 -16.22 15.45
C LYS A 31 6.96 -14.80 14.92
N GLY A 32 5.99 -14.35 14.13
CA GLY A 32 5.90 -12.97 13.66
C GLY A 32 4.47 -12.50 13.48
N LEU A 33 4.26 -11.19 13.51
CA LEU A 33 2.97 -10.60 13.16
C LEU A 33 2.68 -10.81 11.68
N ALA A 34 1.51 -11.35 11.34
CA ALA A 34 1.02 -11.37 9.97
C ALA A 34 0.40 -10.01 9.64
N LEU A 35 1.04 -9.26 8.73
CA LEU A 35 0.56 -7.95 8.29
C LEU A 35 -0.05 -8.05 6.90
N ALA A 36 -1.32 -7.68 6.77
CA ALA A 36 -2.00 -7.57 5.49
C ALA A 36 -1.48 -6.37 4.69
N TYR A 37 -1.30 -6.54 3.38
CA TYR A 37 -0.90 -5.47 2.47
C TYR A 37 -1.40 -5.73 1.05
N LEU A 38 -1.40 -4.70 0.21
CA LEU A 38 -1.67 -4.81 -1.23
C LEU A 38 -0.36 -4.70 -2.03
N ASP A 39 -0.31 -5.38 -3.18
CA ASP A 39 0.69 -5.06 -4.20
C ASP A 39 0.36 -3.72 -4.88
N ALA A 40 1.39 -3.02 -5.35
CA ALA A 40 1.19 -1.72 -6.00
C ALA A 40 0.30 -1.82 -7.26
N ARG A 41 0.35 -2.96 -7.97
CA ARG A 41 -0.48 -3.21 -9.16
C ARG A 41 -1.98 -3.20 -8.84
N ALA A 42 -2.40 -3.87 -7.77
CA ALA A 42 -3.80 -3.84 -7.34
C ALA A 42 -4.29 -2.41 -7.05
N VAL A 43 -3.42 -1.56 -6.49
CA VAL A 43 -3.74 -0.13 -6.27
C VAL A 43 -3.84 0.63 -7.59
N MET A 44 -2.94 0.39 -8.54
CA MET A 44 -3.00 0.99 -9.89
C MET A 44 -4.27 0.56 -10.63
N ASP A 45 -4.60 -0.72 -10.64
CA ASP A 45 -5.81 -1.24 -11.29
C ASP A 45 -7.10 -0.63 -10.69
N ARG A 46 -7.12 -0.39 -9.37
CA ARG A 46 -8.22 0.33 -8.71
C ARG A 46 -8.31 1.80 -9.15
N LEU A 47 -7.17 2.47 -9.29
CA LEU A 47 -7.13 3.85 -9.78
C LEU A 47 -7.60 3.93 -11.24
N ASP A 48 -7.11 3.04 -12.10
CA ASP A 48 -7.51 2.99 -13.51
C ASP A 48 -9.01 2.73 -13.67
N SER A 49 -9.55 1.78 -12.89
CA SER A 49 -10.97 1.41 -12.98
C SER A 49 -11.95 2.44 -12.39
N VAL A 50 -11.57 3.15 -11.32
CA VAL A 50 -12.47 4.07 -10.61
C VAL A 50 -12.24 5.54 -10.99
N VAL A 51 -10.99 5.93 -11.19
CA VAL A 51 -10.60 7.32 -11.48
C VAL A 51 -10.40 7.52 -12.99
N GLY A 52 -9.90 6.48 -13.68
CA GLY A 52 -9.50 6.53 -15.09
C GLY A 52 -8.02 6.80 -15.23
N GLU A 53 -7.36 6.06 -16.13
CA GLU A 53 -5.90 6.09 -16.37
C GLU A 53 -5.31 7.50 -16.61
N ALA A 54 -6.08 8.41 -17.23
CA ALA A 54 -5.65 9.78 -17.52
C ALA A 54 -5.91 10.78 -16.37
N ASN A 55 -6.55 10.34 -15.28
CA ASN A 55 -7.06 11.19 -14.21
C ASN A 55 -6.38 10.94 -12.85
N TRP A 56 -5.29 10.18 -12.83
CA TRP A 56 -4.41 10.08 -11.67
C TRP A 56 -2.94 10.19 -12.10
N GLN A 57 -2.10 10.69 -11.20
CA GLN A 57 -0.66 10.76 -11.43
C GLN A 57 0.08 10.56 -10.11
N ALA A 58 1.27 9.98 -10.20
CA ALA A 58 2.19 9.83 -9.08
C ALA A 58 3.51 10.52 -9.40
N THR A 59 3.88 11.50 -8.59
CA THR A 59 5.21 12.12 -8.61
C THR A 59 6.00 11.66 -7.40
N TYR A 60 7.32 11.53 -7.57
CA TYR A 60 8.20 11.06 -6.52
C TYR A 60 9.28 12.09 -6.25
N SER A 61 9.45 12.41 -4.97
CA SER A 61 10.50 13.28 -4.46
C SER A 61 11.23 12.60 -3.31
N HIS A 62 12.27 13.26 -2.81
CA HIS A 62 13.01 12.80 -1.64
C HIS A 62 12.94 13.85 -0.55
N ALA A 63 12.59 13.41 0.66
CA ALA A 63 12.70 14.20 1.88
C ALA A 63 13.76 13.53 2.77
N LEU A 64 14.97 14.10 2.80
CA LEU A 64 16.17 13.44 3.34
C LEU A 64 16.40 12.09 2.64
N SER A 65 16.55 10.99 3.38
CA SER A 65 16.67 9.63 2.86
C SER A 65 15.33 8.90 2.68
N LYS A 66 14.21 9.62 2.69
CA LYS A 66 12.88 9.01 2.52
C LYS A 66 12.34 9.34 1.14
N THR A 67 11.92 8.30 0.43
CA THR A 67 11.14 8.44 -0.81
C THR A 67 9.74 8.91 -0.44
N VAL A 68 9.29 10.00 -1.05
CA VAL A 68 7.94 10.55 -0.90
C VAL A 68 7.20 10.37 -2.21
N CYS A 69 6.00 9.82 -2.14
CA CYS A 69 5.07 9.78 -3.25
C CYS A 69 3.99 10.84 -3.03
N GLU A 70 3.77 11.66 -4.04
CA GLU A 70 2.63 12.55 -4.19
C GLU A 70 1.66 11.89 -5.18
N LEU A 71 0.50 11.45 -4.68
CA LEU A 71 -0.54 10.86 -5.49
C LEU A 71 -1.66 11.88 -5.68
N SER A 72 -1.82 12.34 -6.93
CA SER A 72 -2.86 13.29 -7.32
C SER A 72 -3.98 12.60 -8.07
N LEU A 73 -5.23 12.93 -7.74
CA LEU A 73 -6.42 12.54 -8.50
C LEU A 73 -7.07 13.80 -9.07
N ARG A 74 -7.62 13.70 -10.28
CA ARG A 74 -8.37 14.79 -10.90
C ARG A 74 -9.81 14.79 -10.38
N VAL A 75 -10.16 15.75 -9.52
CA VAL A 75 -11.49 15.91 -8.92
C VAL A 75 -12.17 17.10 -9.58
N GLY A 76 -13.16 16.84 -10.43
CA GLY A 76 -13.69 17.87 -11.33
C GLY A 76 -12.57 18.35 -12.27
N ASP A 77 -12.34 19.66 -12.34
CA ASP A 77 -11.28 20.24 -13.18
C ASP A 77 -9.95 20.45 -12.43
N GLU A 78 -9.87 20.08 -11.16
CA GLU A 78 -8.70 20.33 -10.31
C GLU A 78 -7.92 19.07 -9.98
N TRP A 79 -6.60 19.22 -9.82
CA TRP A 79 -5.74 18.19 -9.27
C TRP A 79 -5.66 18.33 -7.75
N VAL A 80 -6.10 17.30 -7.03
CA VAL A 80 -5.95 17.24 -5.57
C VAL A 80 -4.86 16.23 -5.26
N THR A 81 -3.85 16.64 -4.48
CA THR A 81 -2.67 15.82 -4.16
C THR A 81 -2.67 15.39 -2.70
N LYS A 82 -2.31 14.13 -2.43
CA LYS A 82 -1.98 13.64 -1.09
C LYS A 82 -0.63 12.94 -1.13
N SER A 83 0.20 13.18 -0.12
CA SER A 83 1.57 12.68 -0.11
C SER A 83 1.89 11.84 1.13
N ASN A 84 2.71 10.83 0.95
CA ASN A 84 3.25 10.03 2.04
C ASN A 84 4.63 9.48 1.67
N GLY A 85 5.43 9.19 2.68
CA GLY A 85 6.78 8.69 2.51
C GLY A 85 6.97 7.27 3.01
N ALA A 86 7.97 6.61 2.44
CA ALA A 86 8.53 5.36 2.94
C ALA A 86 10.06 5.49 3.06
N GLY A 87 10.64 4.71 3.96
CA GLY A 87 12.09 4.57 4.04
C GLY A 87 12.59 3.40 3.19
N ASP A 88 13.90 3.34 3.02
CA ASP A 88 14.57 2.20 2.41
C ASP A 88 14.17 0.90 3.11
N SER A 89 13.86 -0.13 2.32
CA SER A 89 13.57 -1.46 2.86
C SER A 89 14.88 -2.25 3.03
N ASP A 90 15.01 -3.03 4.11
CA ASP A 90 16.20 -3.87 4.37
C ASP A 90 16.40 -5.02 3.36
N ILE A 91 15.47 -5.19 2.41
CA ILE A 91 15.41 -6.36 1.52
C ILE A 91 15.69 -5.97 0.06
N GLU A 92 15.24 -4.80 -0.41
CA GLU A 92 15.42 -4.26 -1.77
C GLU A 92 15.37 -2.72 -1.69
N GLY A 93 16.36 -2.11 -1.04
CA GLY A 93 16.45 -0.69 -0.62
C GLY A 93 15.56 0.30 -1.36
N GLU A 94 15.92 0.63 -2.60
CA GLU A 94 15.30 1.73 -3.37
C GLU A 94 13.99 1.34 -4.09
N LYS A 95 13.90 0.12 -4.65
CA LYS A 95 12.71 -0.32 -5.40
C LYS A 95 11.51 -0.55 -4.48
N GLY A 96 11.77 -1.01 -3.25
CA GLY A 96 10.74 -1.17 -2.21
C GLY A 96 10.17 0.16 -1.74
N ALA A 97 11.02 1.18 -1.59
CA ALA A 97 10.63 2.49 -1.05
C ALA A 97 9.62 3.23 -1.95
N LEU A 98 9.81 3.22 -3.28
CA LEU A 98 8.86 3.82 -4.23
C LEU A 98 7.46 3.18 -4.13
N SER A 99 7.41 1.85 -4.18
CA SER A 99 6.13 1.12 -4.12
C SER A 99 5.44 1.28 -2.76
N ASP A 100 6.21 1.31 -1.67
CA ASP A 100 5.63 1.52 -0.34
C ASP A 100 5.12 2.96 -0.17
N ALA A 101 5.89 3.97 -0.59
CA ALA A 101 5.46 5.36 -0.56
C ALA A 101 4.18 5.58 -1.38
N PHE A 102 4.10 5.00 -2.58
CA PHE A 102 2.90 5.03 -3.42
C PHE A 102 1.67 4.44 -2.72
N LYS A 103 1.79 3.22 -2.19
CA LYS A 103 0.69 2.57 -1.48
C LYS A 103 0.27 3.36 -0.23
N ARG A 104 1.22 3.96 0.49
CA ARG A 104 0.94 4.81 1.66
C ARG A 104 0.25 6.13 1.29
N ALA A 105 0.57 6.71 0.13
CA ALA A 105 -0.15 7.85 -0.40
C ALA A 105 -1.58 7.46 -0.81
N ALA A 106 -1.76 6.29 -1.43
CA ALA A 106 -3.07 5.72 -1.76
C ALA A 106 -3.97 5.49 -0.52
N VAL A 107 -3.38 5.10 0.61
CA VAL A 107 -4.11 4.99 1.89
C VAL A 107 -4.76 6.32 2.31
N LEU A 108 -4.16 7.48 1.99
CA LEU A 108 -4.74 8.79 2.28
C LEU A 108 -5.98 9.10 1.42
N TRP A 109 -6.12 8.42 0.28
CA TRP A 109 -7.34 8.37 -0.55
C TRP A 109 -8.35 7.32 -0.08
N GLY A 110 -7.95 6.44 0.84
CA GLY A 110 -8.79 5.40 1.43
C GLY A 110 -8.60 4.03 0.81
N ILE A 111 -7.81 3.92 -0.26
CA ILE A 111 -7.49 2.65 -0.93
C ILE A 111 -6.72 1.76 0.04
N GLY A 112 -7.26 0.58 0.33
CA GLY A 112 -6.63 -0.39 1.24
C GLY A 112 -6.57 0.06 2.71
N ARG A 113 -7.15 1.21 3.09
CA ARG A 113 -7.09 1.72 4.47
C ARG A 113 -7.69 0.75 5.48
N TYR A 114 -8.73 0.01 5.09
CA TYR A 114 -9.37 -0.99 5.94
C TYR A 114 -8.42 -2.11 6.40
N LEU A 115 -7.32 -2.36 5.69
CA LEU A 115 -6.34 -3.38 6.07
C LEU A 115 -5.67 -3.07 7.41
N TYR A 116 -5.59 -1.79 7.80
CA TYR A 116 -5.08 -1.37 9.11
C TYR A 116 -6.03 -1.70 10.27
N ASN A 117 -7.29 -2.03 9.97
CA ASN A 117 -8.29 -2.44 10.96
C ASN A 117 -8.35 -3.97 11.11
N LEU A 118 -7.62 -4.73 10.29
CA LEU A 118 -7.55 -6.19 10.42
C LEU A 118 -6.66 -6.57 11.59
N ASP A 119 -7.04 -7.63 12.30
CA ASP A 119 -6.19 -8.23 13.31
C ASP A 119 -4.85 -8.65 12.68
N SER A 120 -3.76 -8.42 13.43
CA SER A 120 -2.41 -8.83 13.06
C SER A 120 -1.98 -10.01 13.96
N PRO A 121 -2.45 -11.24 13.68
CA PRO A 121 -2.17 -12.38 14.56
C PRO A 121 -0.68 -12.75 14.52
N TRP A 122 -0.20 -13.28 15.65
CA TRP A 122 1.11 -13.92 15.72
C TRP A 122 1.04 -15.31 15.07
N VAL A 123 1.80 -15.51 13.99
CA VAL A 123 1.85 -16.76 13.24
C VAL A 123 3.23 -17.40 13.33
N ALA A 124 3.28 -18.74 13.22
CA ALA A 124 4.53 -19.48 13.18
C ALA A 124 5.32 -19.16 11.90
N LEU A 125 6.64 -19.02 12.04
CA LEU A 125 7.54 -18.74 10.93
C LEU A 125 8.33 -19.97 10.51
N VAL A 126 8.55 -20.12 9.20
CA VAL A 126 9.55 -21.03 8.63
C VAL A 126 10.83 -20.23 8.40
N LYS A 127 11.94 -20.73 8.96
CA LYS A 127 13.28 -20.10 8.88
C LYS A 127 13.29 -18.61 9.30
N GLY A 128 12.39 -18.23 10.21
CA GLY A 128 12.28 -16.87 10.76
C GLY A 128 11.90 -15.77 9.78
N ARG A 129 11.45 -16.09 8.55
CA ARG A 129 11.17 -15.08 7.51
C ARG A 129 9.93 -15.35 6.66
N THR A 130 9.35 -16.54 6.70
CA THR A 130 8.17 -16.90 5.90
C THR A 130 7.05 -17.32 6.82
N ILE A 131 5.83 -16.81 6.59
CA ILE A 131 4.63 -17.31 7.28
C ILE A 131 4.44 -18.77 6.88
N LYS A 132 4.35 -19.67 7.86
CA LYS A 132 4.02 -21.06 7.58
C LYS A 132 2.58 -21.11 7.06
N LYS A 133 2.40 -21.60 5.83
CA LYS A 133 1.08 -21.98 5.32
C LYS A 133 0.82 -23.41 5.79
N ASP A 134 -0.30 -23.63 6.46
CA ASP A 134 -0.77 -24.97 6.82
C ASP A 134 -1.24 -25.75 5.58
#